data_AF-A0AAV7PIT9-F1
#
_entry.id   AF-A0AAV7PIT9-F1
#
_cell.length_a   1.000
_cell.length_b   1.000
_cell.length_c   1.000
_cell.angle_alpha   90.00
_cell.angle_beta   90.00
_cell.angle_gamma   90.00
#
_symmetry.space_group_name_H-M   'P 1'
#
loop_
_entity.id
_entity.type
_entity.pdbx_description
1 polymer ?
#
loop_
_entity_poly.entity_id
_entity_poly.type
_entity_poly.pdbx_seq_one_letter_code
_entity_poly.pdbx_strand_id
1 'polypeptide(L)'
;MLPQSKWRGFSEQILTATLCPPRRLHPLPPLFGPPPYCESGSQPDTNMAAHLQSLAELEALCTQLYEGTDLGQRLQAEKVLLELIESPECLSKCQLLLEQGTSSYAQLLAATCLSKLVCRASPLPIEQRIDIRNYILNYVASQPKLAPFVIQALVQVIAKITKLGWFEVQKDQLVFRDVMADVKKFLQGTVDHCVIGVMILSELTQEMNLVDYSRPSSKHRKIATSFRDSSLKDIVMLACSLLKEILAKPLNLQDQSQQGLVMHLLKLVLNCLSFDFIGSSADESADDLCTVQIPTTWRTIFLESETLDLFFDLYHSLPPLLSQLALSCLVQFASVRRSLFSNPERAKYLGNLIKGVKRVLENPQGLSDPGNYHEFCRFLARLKTNYQLGELVVVEDYPEVIRLIANFTITSLQHWEFAPNSVHYLLTLWQRMVASVPFVKSTEPHLLDTYAPEVTKAYITSRLESVSVVVRDGLDDPLDDTATVFQQLEQLCTVSRCEYEKSCTLLVQLFDQSAQNYQKILHSPTGNPMDLPIQEGEFKQMVLEY
;
A
#
# COMPACT_ATOMS: atom_id res chain seq x y z
N MET A 1 21.31 -35.99 -33.43
CA MET A 1 21.14 -34.82 -34.31
C MET A 1 20.09 -35.14 -35.37
N LEU A 2 18.87 -34.62 -35.17
CA LEU A 2 17.76 -34.63 -36.14
C LEU A 2 17.48 -33.16 -36.55
N PRO A 3 16.97 -32.87 -37.76
CA PRO A 3 17.10 -31.55 -38.37
C PRO A 3 16.14 -30.51 -37.78
N GLN A 4 16.68 -29.31 -37.52
CA GLN A 4 15.99 -28.09 -37.05
C GLN A 4 14.81 -27.61 -37.93
N SER A 5 14.54 -28.23 -39.09
CA SER A 5 13.53 -27.76 -40.06
C SER A 5 12.11 -28.23 -39.77
N LYS A 6 11.89 -29.27 -38.96
CA LYS A 6 10.53 -29.72 -38.60
C LYS A 6 9.90 -28.96 -37.44
N TRP A 7 10.69 -28.26 -36.62
CA TRP A 7 10.19 -27.57 -35.43
C TRP A 7 9.83 -26.09 -35.64
N ARG A 8 10.37 -25.43 -36.69
CA ARG A 8 9.92 -24.07 -37.06
C ARG A 8 8.45 -24.01 -37.45
N GLY A 9 7.90 -25.08 -38.04
CA GLY A 9 6.48 -25.13 -38.40
C GLY A 9 5.53 -25.22 -37.21
N PHE A 10 6.00 -25.74 -36.07
CA PHE A 10 5.18 -25.87 -34.85
C PHE A 10 5.20 -24.58 -34.02
N SER A 11 6.33 -23.85 -34.01
CA SER A 11 6.40 -22.53 -33.35
C SER A 11 5.63 -21.44 -34.10
N GLU A 12 5.62 -21.47 -35.44
CA GLU A 12 4.83 -20.51 -36.24
C GLU A 12 3.31 -20.73 -36.10
N GLN A 13 2.83 -21.97 -35.97
CA GLN A 13 1.38 -22.21 -35.83
C GLN A 13 0.81 -21.78 -34.47
N ILE A 14 1.62 -21.79 -33.40
CA ILE A 14 1.22 -21.28 -32.08
C ILE A 14 1.30 -19.74 -32.03
N LEU A 15 2.28 -19.13 -32.70
CA LEU A 15 2.44 -17.67 -32.78
C LEU A 15 1.40 -16.97 -33.69
N THR A 16 0.81 -17.67 -34.65
CA THR A 16 -0.15 -17.06 -35.61
C THR A 16 -1.61 -17.12 -35.14
N ALA A 17 -1.91 -17.83 -34.04
CA ALA A 17 -3.27 -17.94 -33.50
C ALA A 17 -3.64 -16.82 -32.50
N THR A 18 -2.68 -15.98 -32.08
CA THR A 18 -2.85 -15.01 -30.98
C THR A 18 -2.82 -13.53 -31.40
N LEU A 19 -2.81 -13.24 -32.71
CA LEU A 19 -2.80 -11.86 -33.22
C LEU A 19 -4.12 -11.52 -33.93
N CYS A 20 -5.16 -11.30 -33.13
CA CYS A 20 -6.36 -10.59 -33.56
C CYS A 20 -6.57 -9.39 -32.60
N PRO A 21 -6.53 -8.14 -33.07
CA PRO A 21 -6.67 -6.98 -32.21
C PRO A 21 -8.11 -6.90 -31.66
N PRO A 22 -8.32 -6.53 -30.38
CA PRO A 22 -9.67 -6.29 -29.88
C PRO A 22 -10.27 -5.09 -30.64
N ARG A 23 -11.44 -5.30 -31.24
CA ARG A 23 -12.26 -4.22 -31.80
C ARG A 23 -12.57 -3.22 -30.69
N ARG A 24 -12.18 -1.97 -30.91
CA ARG A 24 -12.52 -0.81 -30.08
C ARG A 24 -14.05 -0.76 -29.88
N LEU A 25 -14.50 -0.99 -28.67
CA LEU A 25 -15.81 -0.52 -28.22
C LEU A 25 -15.74 0.99 -28.07
N HIS A 26 -16.62 1.69 -28.78
CA HIS A 26 -16.78 3.14 -28.65
C HIS A 26 -17.20 3.52 -27.22
N PRO A 27 -16.75 4.69 -26.71
CA PRO A 27 -17.17 5.18 -25.40
C PRO A 27 -18.66 5.55 -25.43
N LEU A 28 -19.40 5.07 -24.43
CA LEU A 28 -20.73 5.55 -24.08
C LEU A 28 -20.64 7.04 -23.66
N PRO A 29 -21.60 7.89 -24.05
CA PRO A 29 -21.59 9.30 -23.70
C PRO A 29 -21.95 9.54 -22.21
N PRO A 30 -21.54 10.69 -21.64
CA PRO A 30 -21.71 11.02 -20.22
C PRO A 30 -23.19 11.22 -19.82
N LEU A 31 -23.56 10.67 -18.66
CA LEU A 31 -24.89 10.70 -18.03
C LEU A 31 -25.27 12.06 -17.37
N PHE A 32 -24.74 13.18 -17.85
CA PHE A 32 -25.15 14.51 -17.37
C PHE A 32 -25.26 15.50 -18.53
N GLY A 33 -26.50 15.71 -19.00
CA GLY A 33 -26.91 16.89 -19.75
C GLY A 33 -27.63 17.87 -18.81
N PRO A 34 -27.58 19.19 -19.09
CA PRO A 34 -28.31 20.19 -18.31
C PRO A 34 -29.83 19.99 -18.51
N PRO A 35 -30.66 20.27 -17.50
CA PRO A 35 -32.11 20.09 -17.64
C PRO A 35 -32.67 21.06 -18.70
N PRO A 36 -33.66 20.65 -19.50
CA PRO A 36 -34.31 21.52 -20.46
C PRO A 36 -35.19 22.55 -19.73
N TYR A 37 -35.21 23.75 -20.28
CA TYR A 37 -36.25 24.74 -20.01
C TYR A 37 -37.62 24.11 -20.28
N CYS A 38 -38.50 24.12 -19.28
CA CYS A 38 -39.94 23.98 -19.49
C CYS A 38 -40.66 25.19 -18.89
N GLU A 39 -41.56 25.70 -19.71
CA GLU A 39 -42.36 26.89 -19.55
C GLU A 39 -43.34 26.83 -18.36
N SER A 40 -43.71 28.03 -17.95
CA SER A 40 -44.79 28.41 -17.03
C SER A 40 -45.99 27.46 -16.97
N GLY A 41 -46.22 26.93 -15.77
CA GLY A 41 -47.47 26.32 -15.35
C GLY A 41 -47.74 26.67 -13.89
N SER A 42 -48.77 27.47 -13.66
CA SER A 42 -49.27 27.92 -12.36
C SER A 42 -49.51 26.78 -11.36
N GLN A 43 -48.98 26.88 -10.15
CA GLN A 43 -49.52 26.21 -8.97
C GLN A 43 -49.55 27.14 -7.76
N PRO A 44 -50.58 26.99 -6.90
CA PRO A 44 -50.98 27.98 -5.90
C PRO A 44 -50.10 27.91 -4.65
N ASP A 45 -50.09 29.03 -3.94
CA ASP A 45 -49.54 29.22 -2.61
C ASP A 45 -49.66 27.98 -1.71
N THR A 46 -48.51 27.44 -1.31
CA THR A 46 -48.43 26.72 -0.04
C THR A 46 -47.21 27.23 0.72
N ASN A 47 -47.47 28.12 1.66
CA ASN A 47 -46.61 28.45 2.79
C ASN A 47 -45.99 27.16 3.36
N MET A 48 -44.69 26.95 3.15
CA MET A 48 -43.90 25.95 3.86
C MET A 48 -42.83 26.68 4.66
N ALA A 49 -43.29 27.53 5.56
CA ALA A 49 -42.48 28.06 6.64
C ALA A 49 -42.33 26.99 7.73
N ALA A 50 -41.07 26.67 8.07
CA ALA A 50 -40.62 26.04 9.31
C ALA A 50 -41.23 24.66 9.66
N HIS A 51 -40.69 23.59 9.07
CA HIS A 51 -40.71 22.29 9.74
C HIS A 51 -39.44 22.14 10.58
N LEU A 52 -39.59 22.32 11.89
CA LEU A 52 -38.71 21.74 12.90
C LEU A 52 -38.64 20.23 12.64
N GLN A 53 -37.66 19.77 11.84
CA GLN A 53 -37.36 18.34 11.73
C GLN A 53 -36.97 17.85 13.12
N SER A 54 -37.82 17.03 13.72
CA SER A 54 -37.58 16.47 15.04
C SER A 54 -36.34 15.57 15.02
N LEU A 55 -35.64 15.41 16.16
CA LEU A 55 -34.50 14.49 16.30
C LEU A 55 -34.85 13.09 15.79
N ALA A 56 -36.10 12.65 16.02
CA ALA A 56 -36.64 11.38 15.55
C ALA A 56 -36.68 11.25 14.02
N GLU A 57 -36.97 12.33 13.29
CA GLU A 57 -36.95 12.32 11.82
C GLU A 57 -35.51 12.22 11.28
N LEU A 58 -34.56 12.90 11.93
CA LEU A 58 -33.14 12.79 11.56
C LEU A 58 -32.60 11.39 11.84
N GLU A 59 -32.99 10.76 12.94
CA GLU A 59 -32.64 9.37 13.23
C GLU A 59 -33.29 8.39 12.24
N ALA A 60 -34.55 8.61 11.85
CA ALA A 60 -35.21 7.82 10.81
C ALA A 60 -34.49 7.93 9.45
N LEU A 61 -34.01 9.14 9.10
CA LEU A 61 -33.18 9.35 7.91
C LEU A 61 -31.86 8.56 7.98
N CYS A 62 -31.22 8.48 9.15
CA CYS A 62 -30.01 7.68 9.34
C CYS A 62 -30.25 6.20 9.04
N THR A 63 -31.33 5.64 9.61
CA THR A 63 -31.73 4.25 9.40
C THR A 63 -31.98 3.98 7.91
N GLN A 64 -32.70 4.88 7.22
CA GLN A 64 -32.94 4.73 5.78
C GLN A 64 -31.66 4.79 4.95
N LEU A 65 -30.72 5.68 5.30
CA LEU A 65 -29.47 5.86 4.56
C LEU A 65 -28.52 4.66 4.71
N TYR A 66 -28.31 4.20 5.95
CA TYR A 66 -27.29 3.19 6.24
C TYR A 66 -27.83 1.75 6.27
N GLU A 67 -29.08 1.54 6.72
CA GLU A 67 -29.67 0.20 6.87
C GLU A 67 -30.67 -0.15 5.76
N GLY A 68 -31.24 0.86 5.08
CA GLY A 68 -32.26 0.63 4.05
C GLY A 68 -31.76 -0.23 2.89
N THR A 69 -32.51 -1.25 2.47
CA THR A 69 -32.16 -2.10 1.32
C THR A 69 -32.71 -1.57 0.00
N ASP A 70 -33.70 -0.67 0.06
CA ASP A 70 -34.33 -0.05 -1.11
C ASP A 70 -33.54 1.16 -1.62
N LEU A 71 -33.21 1.14 -2.92
CA LEU A 71 -32.45 2.21 -3.57
C LEU A 71 -33.25 3.52 -3.63
N GLY A 72 -34.58 3.44 -3.83
CA GLY A 72 -35.44 4.62 -3.88
C GLY A 72 -35.46 5.39 -2.56
N GLN A 73 -35.62 4.67 -1.45
CA GLN A 73 -35.56 5.24 -0.10
C GLN A 73 -34.19 5.86 0.22
N ARG A 74 -33.08 5.20 -0.15
CA ARG A 74 -31.74 5.76 0.05
C ARG A 74 -31.52 7.05 -0.73
N LEU A 75 -31.93 7.09 -2.00
CA LEU A 75 -31.84 8.31 -2.83
C LEU A 75 -32.69 9.45 -2.27
N GLN A 76 -33.88 9.13 -1.76
CA GLN A 76 -34.74 10.13 -1.12
C GLN A 76 -34.11 10.66 0.17
N ALA A 77 -33.55 9.80 1.02
CA ALA A 77 -32.84 10.20 2.22
C ALA A 77 -31.61 11.07 1.91
N GLU A 78 -30.87 10.75 0.85
CA GLU A 78 -29.74 11.56 0.39
C GLU A 78 -30.17 12.94 -0.10
N LYS A 79 -31.31 13.04 -0.80
CA LYS A 79 -31.87 14.33 -1.21
C LYS A 79 -32.22 15.20 0.00
N VAL A 80 -32.90 14.65 1.00
CA VAL A 80 -33.24 15.36 2.24
C VAL A 80 -31.98 15.78 3.01
N LEU A 81 -30.93 14.98 2.96
CA LEU A 81 -29.63 15.31 3.55
C LEU A 81 -28.99 16.54 2.88
N LEU A 82 -29.08 16.66 1.55
CA LEU A 82 -28.58 17.82 0.82
C LEU A 82 -29.36 19.09 1.20
N GLU A 83 -30.68 19.00 1.28
CA GLU A 83 -31.54 20.11 1.75
C GLU A 83 -31.19 20.54 3.19
N LEU A 84 -30.88 19.57 4.06
CA LEU A 84 -30.41 19.84 5.42
C LEU A 84 -29.07 20.58 5.45
N ILE A 85 -28.14 20.27 4.54
CA ILE A 85 -26.82 20.93 4.46
C ILE A 85 -26.94 22.37 3.97
N GLU A 86 -27.90 22.63 3.08
CA GLU A 86 -28.18 23.98 2.58
C GLU A 86 -28.95 24.84 3.61
N SER A 87 -29.59 24.20 4.60
CA SER A 87 -30.32 24.89 5.66
C SER A 87 -29.40 25.69 6.59
N PRO A 88 -29.81 26.91 7.03
CA PRO A 88 -29.08 27.68 8.03
C PRO A 88 -29.02 26.97 9.40
N GLU A 89 -29.91 26.02 9.66
CA GLU A 89 -29.98 25.22 10.89
C GLU A 89 -29.09 23.97 10.86
N CYS A 90 -28.32 23.75 9.78
CA CYS A 90 -27.50 22.55 9.64
C CYS A 90 -26.58 22.33 10.85
N LEU A 91 -25.89 23.39 11.30
CA LEU A 91 -24.93 23.30 12.39
C LEU A 91 -25.60 22.94 13.72
N SER A 92 -26.71 23.59 14.07
CA SER A 92 -27.44 23.32 15.31
C SER A 92 -28.02 21.91 15.31
N LYS A 93 -28.53 21.42 14.17
CA LYS A 93 -29.00 20.05 14.02
C LYS A 93 -27.87 19.02 14.14
N CYS A 94 -26.69 19.31 13.59
CA CYS A 94 -25.51 18.45 13.77
C CYS A 94 -25.09 18.35 15.24
N GLN A 95 -25.08 19.48 15.96
CA GLN A 95 -24.79 19.49 17.40
C GLN A 95 -25.81 18.68 18.19
N LEU A 96 -27.11 18.83 17.88
CA LEU A 96 -28.18 18.07 18.49
C LEU A 96 -27.99 16.56 18.29
N LEU A 97 -27.64 16.12 17.08
CA LEU A 97 -27.38 14.71 16.76
C LEU A 97 -26.15 14.16 17.48
N LEU A 98 -25.12 14.98 17.67
CA LEU A 98 -23.92 14.56 18.40
C LEU A 98 -24.20 14.42 19.90
N GLU A 99 -24.91 15.37 20.49
CA GLU A 99 -25.15 15.41 21.94
C GLU A 99 -26.29 14.50 22.40
N GLN A 100 -27.36 14.37 21.60
CA GLN A 100 -28.60 13.69 21.99
C GLN A 100 -28.93 12.47 21.11
N GLY A 101 -28.16 12.22 20.05
CA GLY A 101 -28.39 11.07 19.17
C GLY A 101 -28.25 9.75 19.93
N THR A 102 -29.21 8.85 19.71
CA THR A 102 -29.28 7.55 20.39
C THR A 102 -28.47 6.45 19.70
N SER A 103 -27.99 6.71 18.48
CA SER A 103 -27.25 5.76 17.64
C SER A 103 -25.94 6.33 17.10
N SER A 104 -24.91 5.49 16.95
CA SER A 104 -23.65 5.87 16.29
C SER A 104 -23.84 6.27 14.83
N TYR A 105 -24.90 5.81 14.15
CA TYR A 105 -25.24 6.27 12.81
C TYR A 105 -25.75 7.71 12.79
N ALA A 106 -26.44 8.16 13.84
CA ALA A 106 -26.86 9.55 13.98
C ALA A 106 -25.65 10.50 14.09
N GLN A 107 -24.66 10.10 14.88
CA GLN A 107 -23.39 10.82 15.02
C GLN A 107 -22.58 10.81 13.73
N LEU A 108 -22.60 9.68 12.99
CA LEU A 108 -21.96 9.58 11.67
C LEU A 108 -22.66 10.48 10.64
N LEU A 109 -23.99 10.58 10.66
CA LEU A 109 -24.74 11.51 9.81
C LEU A 109 -24.31 12.95 10.11
N ALA A 110 -24.24 13.33 11.38
CA ALA A 110 -23.78 14.66 11.79
C ALA A 110 -22.35 14.94 11.29
N ALA A 111 -21.42 14.00 11.44
CA ALA A 111 -20.06 14.12 10.91
C ALA A 111 -20.06 14.27 9.37
N THR A 112 -20.93 13.54 8.67
CA THR A 112 -21.08 13.61 7.21
C THR A 112 -21.64 14.96 6.76
N CYS A 113 -22.68 15.48 7.43
CA CYS A 113 -23.23 16.81 7.21
C CYS A 113 -22.15 17.88 7.41
N LEU A 114 -21.43 17.83 8.55
CA LEU A 114 -20.34 18.77 8.84
C LEU A 114 -19.24 18.71 7.78
N SER A 115 -18.85 17.51 7.33
CA SER A 115 -17.87 17.35 6.26
C SER A 115 -18.33 17.99 4.95
N LYS A 116 -19.59 17.79 4.54
CA LYS A 116 -20.13 18.40 3.32
C LYS A 116 -20.25 19.92 3.47
N LEU A 117 -20.70 20.39 4.63
CA LEU A 117 -20.88 21.80 4.95
C LEU A 117 -19.56 22.58 4.88
N VAL A 118 -18.46 22.06 5.42
CA VAL A 118 -17.16 22.75 5.39
C VAL A 118 -16.48 22.71 4.02
N CYS A 119 -16.82 21.73 3.17
CA CYS A 119 -16.27 21.56 1.83
C CYS A 119 -17.06 22.26 0.72
N ARG A 120 -18.19 22.91 1.05
CA ARG A 120 -19.07 23.58 0.08
C ARG A 120 -18.31 24.63 -0.76
N ALA A 121 -18.82 24.89 -1.97
CA ALA A 121 -18.18 25.80 -2.93
C ALA A 121 -18.02 27.24 -2.39
N SER A 122 -19.02 27.73 -1.64
CA SER A 122 -18.95 29.03 -0.95
C SER A 122 -18.48 28.83 0.49
N PRO A 123 -17.21 29.07 0.84
CA PRO A 123 -16.69 28.72 2.16
C PRO A 123 -17.46 29.39 3.31
N LEU A 124 -17.55 28.71 4.46
CA LEU A 124 -18.06 29.31 5.69
C LEU A 124 -17.11 30.43 6.18
N PRO A 125 -17.62 31.43 6.93
CA PRO A 125 -16.79 32.38 7.66
C PRO A 125 -15.69 31.68 8.47
N ILE A 126 -14.53 32.33 8.58
CA ILE A 126 -13.36 31.77 9.30
C ILE A 126 -13.74 31.42 10.74
N GLU A 127 -14.46 32.31 11.43
CA GLU A 127 -14.91 32.11 12.82
C GLU A 127 -15.76 30.85 12.98
N GLN A 128 -16.77 30.67 12.11
CA GLN A 128 -17.62 29.47 12.15
C GLN A 128 -16.81 28.18 11.92
N ARG A 129 -15.80 28.19 11.05
CA ARG A 129 -14.94 27.01 10.84
C ARG A 129 -14.06 26.71 12.06
N ILE A 130 -13.57 27.73 12.75
CA ILE A 130 -12.83 27.59 14.00
C ILE A 130 -13.75 27.02 15.08
N ASP A 131 -14.98 27.52 15.19
CA ASP A 131 -15.97 27.04 16.17
C ASP A 131 -16.33 25.58 15.91
N ILE A 132 -16.58 25.19 14.66
CA ILE A 132 -16.84 23.79 14.28
C ILE A 132 -15.65 22.91 14.65
N ARG A 133 -14.43 23.30 14.28
CA ARG A 133 -13.22 22.53 14.60
C ARG A 133 -13.05 22.35 16.11
N ASN A 134 -13.14 23.42 16.88
CA ASN A 134 -12.96 23.41 18.32
C ASN A 134 -14.06 22.61 19.02
N TYR A 135 -15.30 22.72 18.54
CA TYR A 135 -16.41 21.90 19.02
C TYR A 135 -16.12 20.41 18.81
N ILE A 136 -15.72 20.00 17.60
CA ILE A 136 -15.42 18.59 17.31
C ILE A 136 -14.25 18.10 18.18
N LEU A 137 -13.18 18.88 18.31
CA LEU A 137 -12.03 18.55 19.16
C LEU A 137 -12.46 18.32 20.63
N ASN A 138 -13.27 19.23 21.18
CA ASN A 138 -13.78 19.09 22.54
C ASN A 138 -14.73 17.91 22.68
N TYR A 139 -15.57 17.66 21.67
CA TYR A 139 -16.52 16.56 21.66
C TYR A 139 -15.80 15.20 21.71
N VAL A 140 -14.84 14.95 20.80
CA VAL A 140 -14.06 13.70 20.81
C VAL A 140 -13.16 13.56 22.02
N ALA A 141 -12.69 14.68 22.61
CA ALA A 141 -11.97 14.65 23.88
C ALA A 141 -12.87 14.28 25.06
N SER A 142 -14.11 14.75 25.08
CA SER A 142 -15.07 14.45 26.16
C SER A 142 -15.66 13.04 26.06
N GLN A 143 -15.68 12.46 24.85
CA GLN A 143 -16.28 11.16 24.56
C GLN A 143 -15.28 10.23 23.85
N PRO A 144 -14.18 9.83 24.49
CA PRO A 144 -13.13 9.03 23.85
C PRO A 144 -13.58 7.60 23.49
N LYS A 145 -14.74 7.16 24.00
CA LYS A 145 -15.31 5.82 23.78
C LYS A 145 -16.38 5.76 22.69
N LEU A 146 -16.50 6.81 21.87
CA LEU A 146 -17.36 6.78 20.69
C LEU A 146 -16.97 5.62 19.76
N ALA A 147 -17.92 5.18 18.94
CA ALA A 147 -17.65 4.15 17.96
C ALA A 147 -16.47 4.58 17.05
N PRO A 148 -15.49 3.70 16.75
CA PRO A 148 -14.27 4.09 16.03
C PRO A 148 -14.52 4.77 14.69
N PHE A 149 -15.54 4.35 13.94
CA PHE A 149 -15.90 4.95 12.66
C PHE A 149 -16.49 6.37 12.80
N VAL A 150 -17.11 6.71 13.93
CA VAL A 150 -17.61 8.06 14.23
C VAL A 150 -16.43 8.98 14.54
N ILE A 151 -15.50 8.53 15.39
CA ILE A 151 -14.26 9.27 15.68
C ILE A 151 -13.51 9.53 14.38
N GLN A 152 -13.33 8.50 13.54
CA GLN A 152 -12.69 8.62 12.23
C GLN A 152 -13.36 9.70 11.37
N ALA A 153 -14.68 9.68 11.22
CA ALA A 153 -15.41 10.65 10.42
C ALA A 153 -15.27 12.09 10.96
N LEU A 154 -15.34 12.27 12.28
CA LEU A 154 -15.17 13.57 12.93
C LEU A 154 -13.74 14.12 12.78
N VAL A 155 -12.74 13.25 12.93
CA VAL A 155 -11.34 13.60 12.73
C VAL A 155 -11.06 14.00 11.27
N GLN A 156 -11.69 13.34 10.30
CA GLN A 156 -11.63 13.74 8.89
C GLN A 156 -12.19 15.16 8.66
N VAL A 157 -13.24 15.56 9.37
CA VAL A 157 -13.74 16.95 9.31
C VAL A 157 -12.68 17.92 9.83
N ILE A 158 -12.01 17.61 10.95
CA ILE A 158 -10.90 18.43 11.48
C ILE A 158 -9.78 18.57 10.44
N ALA A 159 -9.37 17.47 9.81
CA ALA A 159 -8.33 17.45 8.78
C ALA A 159 -8.71 18.33 7.57
N LYS A 160 -9.95 18.20 7.08
CA LYS A 160 -10.47 19.01 5.96
C LYS A 160 -10.52 20.50 6.30
N ILE A 161 -11.06 20.88 7.47
CA ILE A 161 -11.07 22.28 7.91
C ILE A 161 -9.64 22.82 7.96
N THR A 162 -8.71 22.05 8.52
CA THR A 162 -7.30 22.43 8.67
C THR A 162 -6.61 22.67 7.32
N LYS A 163 -6.79 21.75 6.35
CA LYS A 163 -6.27 21.91 4.98
C LYS A 163 -6.89 23.12 4.26
N LEU A 164 -8.20 23.29 4.37
CA LEU A 164 -8.91 24.38 3.71
C LEU A 164 -8.51 25.75 4.27
N GLY A 165 -8.28 25.83 5.58
CA GLY A 165 -7.84 27.04 6.30
C GLY A 165 -6.32 27.23 6.38
N TRP A 166 -5.51 26.39 5.74
CA TRP A 166 -4.05 26.31 5.98
C TRP A 166 -3.26 27.63 5.82
N PHE A 167 -3.76 28.56 5.02
CA PHE A 167 -3.17 29.89 4.80
C PHE A 167 -4.03 31.05 5.31
N GLU A 168 -5.12 30.76 6.01
CA GLU A 168 -6.02 31.79 6.52
C GLU A 168 -5.45 32.41 7.79
N VAL A 169 -5.52 33.74 7.83
CA VAL A 169 -4.96 34.55 8.91
C VAL A 169 -6.11 35.21 9.66
N GLN A 170 -6.11 35.07 10.98
CA GLN A 170 -7.00 35.81 11.88
C GLN A 170 -6.15 36.42 12.99
N LYS A 171 -6.30 37.73 13.23
CA LYS A 171 -5.49 38.48 14.22
C LYS A 171 -3.98 38.23 14.05
N ASP A 172 -3.49 38.30 12.81
CA ASP A 172 -2.09 38.08 12.41
C ASP A 172 -1.52 36.67 12.70
N GLN A 173 -2.36 35.68 12.97
CA GLN A 173 -1.96 34.29 13.22
C GLN A 173 -2.56 33.32 12.21
N LEU A 174 -1.79 32.29 11.85
CA LEU A 174 -2.24 31.16 11.03
C LEU A 174 -2.98 30.15 11.91
N VAL A 175 -4.19 30.51 12.34
CA VAL A 175 -4.99 29.82 13.37
C VAL A 175 -5.30 28.35 13.11
N PHE A 176 -5.17 27.88 11.86
CA PHE A 176 -5.36 26.47 11.50
C PHE A 176 -4.08 25.62 11.62
N ARG A 177 -2.90 26.22 11.81
CA ARG A 177 -1.63 25.47 11.87
C ARG A 177 -1.28 24.94 13.26
N ASP A 178 -2.04 25.30 14.29
CA ASP A 178 -1.77 24.93 15.69
C ASP A 178 -2.19 23.49 16.07
N VAL A 179 -2.47 22.62 15.09
CA VAL A 179 -2.92 21.24 15.31
C VAL A 179 -1.99 20.44 16.22
N MET A 180 -0.68 20.66 16.15
CA MET A 180 0.29 20.00 17.04
C MET A 180 0.10 20.40 18.50
N ALA A 181 -0.28 21.65 18.77
CA ALA A 181 -0.57 22.12 20.13
C ALA A 181 -1.87 21.50 20.66
N ASP A 182 -2.88 21.31 19.79
CA ASP A 182 -4.12 20.64 20.18
C ASP A 182 -3.90 19.14 20.44
N VAL A 183 -3.17 18.44 19.57
CA VAL A 183 -2.86 17.01 19.75
C VAL A 183 -2.06 16.76 21.02
N LYS A 184 -1.12 17.66 21.39
CA LYS A 184 -0.39 17.52 22.66
C LYS A 184 -1.30 17.42 23.89
N LYS A 185 -2.48 18.04 23.88
CA LYS A 185 -3.46 17.93 24.98
C LYS A 185 -4.05 16.51 25.05
N PHE A 186 -4.34 15.90 23.91
CA PHE A 186 -4.81 14.52 23.83
C PHE A 186 -3.76 13.51 24.34
N LEU A 187 -2.49 13.75 24.02
CA LEU A 187 -1.38 12.89 24.46
C LEU A 187 -1.13 12.92 25.98
N GLN A 188 -1.66 13.92 26.68
CA GLN A 188 -1.61 14.01 28.15
C GLN A 188 -2.77 13.26 28.83
N GLY A 189 -3.72 12.73 28.05
CA GLY A 189 -4.90 12.02 28.54
C GLY A 189 -4.69 10.52 28.73
N THR A 190 -5.77 9.74 28.57
CA THR A 190 -5.73 8.28 28.59
C THR A 190 -5.21 7.71 27.26
N VAL A 191 -4.98 6.40 27.19
CA VAL A 191 -4.60 5.71 25.93
C VAL A 191 -5.61 6.00 24.82
N ASP A 192 -6.92 5.99 25.11
CA ASP A 192 -7.96 6.33 24.13
C ASP A 192 -7.80 7.77 23.59
N HIS A 193 -7.44 8.73 24.45
CA HIS A 193 -7.15 10.09 24.00
C HIS A 193 -5.89 10.12 23.12
N CYS A 194 -4.84 9.38 23.48
CA CYS A 194 -3.65 9.26 22.65
C CYS A 194 -3.98 8.69 21.27
N VAL A 195 -4.84 7.67 21.19
CA VAL A 195 -5.31 7.10 19.91
C VAL A 195 -5.97 8.19 19.06
N ILE A 196 -6.89 8.96 19.63
CA ILE A 196 -7.57 10.08 18.93
C ILE A 196 -6.56 11.14 18.47
N GLY A 197 -5.60 11.52 19.33
CA GLY A 197 -4.55 12.47 18.98
C GLY A 197 -3.71 12.01 17.78
N VAL A 198 -3.35 10.73 17.74
CA VAL A 198 -2.60 10.13 16.62
C VAL A 198 -3.48 10.01 15.37
N MET A 199 -4.76 9.66 15.51
CA MET A 199 -5.74 9.68 14.40
C MET A 199 -5.82 11.06 13.76
N ILE A 200 -5.87 12.14 14.55
CA ILE A 200 -5.89 13.52 14.04
C ILE A 200 -4.69 13.81 13.14
N LEU A 201 -3.48 13.44 13.58
CA LEU A 201 -2.27 13.65 12.78
C LEU A 201 -2.24 12.74 11.53
N SER A 202 -2.76 11.53 11.64
CA SER A 202 -2.81 10.57 10.52
C SER A 202 -3.75 11.05 9.42
N GLU A 203 -4.99 11.39 9.77
CA GLU A 203 -5.96 11.92 8.81
C GLU A 203 -5.52 13.26 8.24
N LEU A 204 -4.92 14.13 9.05
CA LEU A 204 -4.36 15.39 8.54
C LEU A 204 -3.26 15.13 7.51
N THR A 205 -2.35 14.20 7.78
CA THR A 205 -1.25 13.88 6.86
C THR A 205 -1.78 13.35 5.54
N GLN A 206 -2.77 12.44 5.58
CA GLN A 206 -3.42 11.91 4.38
C GLN A 206 -4.19 12.99 3.62
N GLU A 207 -5.00 13.79 4.33
CA GLU A 207 -5.78 14.86 3.72
C GLU A 207 -4.87 15.90 3.08
N MET A 208 -3.74 16.26 3.70
CA MET A 208 -2.74 17.16 3.11
C MET A 208 -2.10 16.60 1.84
N ASN A 209 -1.97 15.27 1.74
CA ASN A 209 -1.43 14.57 0.58
C ASN A 209 -2.49 14.30 -0.52
N LEU A 210 -3.78 14.37 -0.18
CA LEU A 210 -4.88 14.08 -1.10
C LEU A 210 -5.06 15.21 -2.12
N VAL A 211 -4.86 14.88 -3.40
CA VAL A 211 -5.10 15.79 -4.52
C VAL A 211 -6.60 15.96 -4.73
N ASP A 212 -7.10 17.18 -4.55
CA ASP A 212 -8.49 17.53 -4.84
C ASP A 212 -8.61 18.00 -6.30
N TYR A 213 -9.07 17.12 -7.18
CA TYR A 213 -9.26 17.41 -8.61
C TYR A 213 -10.33 18.47 -8.89
N SER A 214 -11.18 18.81 -7.90
CA SER A 214 -12.16 19.90 -8.04
C SER A 214 -11.53 21.29 -7.90
N ARG A 215 -10.28 21.38 -7.43
CA ARG A 215 -9.57 22.65 -7.16
C ARG A 215 -8.30 22.78 -8.00
N PRO A 216 -7.80 24.01 -8.21
CA PRO A 216 -6.54 24.21 -8.93
C PRO A 216 -5.37 23.47 -8.25
N SER A 217 -4.68 22.61 -9.01
CA SER A 217 -3.53 21.81 -8.53
C SER A 217 -2.42 22.67 -7.88
N SER A 218 -2.24 23.92 -8.34
CA SER A 218 -1.28 24.86 -7.76
C SER A 218 -1.57 25.22 -6.30
N LYS A 219 -2.85 25.34 -5.92
CA LYS A 219 -3.26 25.62 -4.53
C LYS A 219 -2.98 24.42 -3.65
N HIS A 220 -3.32 23.21 -4.10
CA HIS A 220 -3.02 21.97 -3.40
C HIS A 220 -1.51 21.81 -3.17
N ARG A 221 -0.70 21.93 -4.23
CA ARG A 221 0.77 21.83 -4.14
C ARG A 221 1.35 22.84 -3.15
N LYS A 222 0.85 24.08 -3.14
CA LYS A 222 1.30 25.11 -2.18
C LYS A 222 1.02 24.72 -0.73
N ILE A 223 -0.17 24.14 -0.46
CA ILE A 223 -0.56 23.66 0.87
C ILE A 223 0.33 22.48 1.29
N ALA A 224 0.43 21.45 0.44
CA ALA A 224 1.22 20.24 0.70
C ALA A 224 2.70 20.56 0.96
N THR A 225 3.32 21.39 0.11
CA THR A 225 4.71 21.87 0.31
C THR A 225 4.87 22.61 1.64
N SER A 226 3.95 23.53 1.95
CA SER A 226 4.00 24.26 3.22
C SER A 226 3.85 23.33 4.43
N PHE A 227 2.97 22.33 4.38
CA PHE A 227 2.78 21.35 5.45
C PHE A 227 4.01 20.45 5.65
N ARG A 228 4.57 19.94 4.54
CA ARG A 228 5.82 19.18 4.50
C ARG A 228 6.96 19.91 5.20
N ASP A 229 7.11 21.22 4.92
CA ASP A 229 8.24 22.01 5.41
C ASP A 229 8.05 22.53 6.84
N SER A 230 6.81 22.66 7.33
CA SER A 230 6.52 23.28 8.64
C SER A 230 6.01 22.35 9.73
N SER A 231 5.46 21.16 9.41
CA SER A 231 4.81 20.30 10.41
C SER A 231 5.12 18.82 10.25
N LEU A 232 5.25 18.32 9.02
CA LEU A 232 5.35 16.87 8.78
C LEU A 232 6.55 16.21 9.47
N LYS A 233 7.70 16.91 9.56
CA LYS A 233 8.88 16.41 10.28
C LYS A 233 8.58 16.19 11.76
N ASP A 234 7.92 17.15 12.41
CA ASP A 234 7.62 17.10 13.84
C ASP A 234 6.60 15.99 14.14
N ILE A 235 5.66 15.76 13.22
CA ILE A 235 4.69 14.68 13.29
C ILE A 235 5.37 13.30 13.30
N VAL A 236 6.28 13.04 12.34
CA VAL A 236 6.97 11.74 12.29
C VAL A 236 7.90 11.55 13.49
N MET A 237 8.59 12.59 13.95
CA MET A 237 9.44 12.52 15.14
C MET A 237 8.63 12.20 16.40
N LEU A 238 7.46 12.81 16.56
CA LEU A 238 6.52 12.51 17.64
C LEU A 238 6.01 11.07 17.57
N ALA A 239 5.65 10.58 16.37
CA ALA A 239 5.20 9.20 16.21
C ALA A 239 6.30 8.20 16.57
N CYS A 240 7.54 8.43 16.12
CA CYS A 240 8.70 7.62 16.49
C CYS A 240 9.00 7.67 17.99
N SER A 241 8.90 8.84 18.64
CA SER A 241 9.15 8.94 20.09
C SER A 241 8.12 8.16 20.90
N LEU A 242 6.83 8.24 20.53
CA LEU A 242 5.77 7.47 21.17
C LEU A 242 5.97 5.96 20.97
N LEU A 243 6.38 5.52 19.78
CA LEU A 243 6.73 4.11 19.54
C LEU A 243 7.92 3.65 20.39
N LYS A 244 8.98 4.46 20.53
CA LYS A 244 10.12 4.17 21.41
C LYS A 244 9.66 4.02 22.87
N GLU A 245 8.80 4.91 23.36
CA GLU A 245 8.26 4.85 24.73
C GLU A 245 7.41 3.60 24.98
N ILE A 246 6.63 3.18 23.99
CA ILE A 246 5.81 1.96 24.07
C ILE A 246 6.69 0.72 24.14
N LEU A 247 7.74 0.65 23.30
CA LEU A 247 8.66 -0.49 23.27
C LEU A 247 9.57 -0.56 24.50
N ALA A 248 9.85 0.57 25.14
CA ALA A 248 10.64 0.62 26.39
C ALA A 248 9.94 -0.04 27.58
N LYS A 249 8.64 -0.32 27.49
CA LYS A 249 7.85 -1.03 28.50
C LYS A 249 7.49 -2.43 27.98
N PRO A 250 7.27 -3.43 28.85
CA PRO A 250 6.79 -4.73 28.41
C PRO A 250 5.45 -4.54 27.68
N LEU A 251 5.41 -4.92 26.40
CA LEU A 251 4.23 -4.79 25.55
C LEU A 251 3.10 -5.66 26.09
N ASN A 252 2.00 -5.03 26.52
CA ASN A 252 0.79 -5.78 26.85
C ASN A 252 -0.01 -6.01 25.56
N LEU A 253 0.39 -7.04 24.81
CA LEU A 253 -0.28 -7.43 23.57
C LEU A 253 -1.71 -7.98 23.79
N GLN A 254 -2.22 -8.06 25.02
CA GLN A 254 -3.62 -8.41 25.30
C GLN A 254 -4.52 -7.17 25.36
N ASP A 255 -3.94 -5.97 25.54
CA ASP A 255 -4.70 -4.73 25.63
C ASP A 255 -5.03 -4.20 24.22
N GLN A 256 -6.32 -4.26 23.87
CA GLN A 256 -6.83 -3.76 22.58
C GLN A 256 -6.57 -2.27 22.38
N SER A 257 -6.58 -1.46 23.44
CA SER A 257 -6.32 -0.02 23.35
C SER A 257 -4.86 0.26 23.01
N GLN A 258 -3.93 -0.50 23.61
CA GLN A 258 -2.50 -0.41 23.31
C GLN A 258 -2.19 -0.89 21.89
N GLN A 259 -2.78 -2.01 21.46
CA GLN A 259 -2.66 -2.46 20.07
C GLN A 259 -3.21 -1.41 19.08
N GLY A 260 -4.36 -0.82 19.40
CA GLY A 260 -4.97 0.26 18.63
C GLY A 260 -4.02 1.46 18.49
N LEU A 261 -3.39 1.89 19.58
CA LEU A 261 -2.41 2.97 19.57
C LEU A 261 -1.21 2.65 18.67
N VAL A 262 -0.60 1.46 18.82
CA VAL A 262 0.54 1.04 17.99
C VAL A 262 0.17 1.00 16.51
N MET A 263 -1.02 0.47 16.17
CA MET A 263 -1.52 0.45 14.80
C MET A 263 -1.60 1.86 14.20
N HIS A 264 -2.18 2.81 14.94
CA HIS A 264 -2.33 4.19 14.47
C HIS A 264 -0.99 4.91 14.37
N LEU A 265 -0.05 4.64 15.26
CA LEU A 265 1.31 5.20 15.20
C LEU A 265 2.09 4.67 13.99
N LEU A 266 2.03 3.37 13.71
CA LEU A 266 2.67 2.79 12.53
C LEU A 266 2.06 3.32 11.23
N LYS A 267 0.72 3.44 11.17
CA LYS A 267 0.02 4.08 10.03
C LYS A 267 0.45 5.54 9.87
N LEU A 268 0.56 6.29 10.97
CA LEU A 268 1.03 7.67 10.93
C LEU A 268 2.44 7.78 10.36
N VAL A 269 3.39 6.98 10.85
CA VAL A 269 4.76 6.94 10.31
C VAL A 269 4.74 6.59 8.83
N LEU A 270 3.99 5.56 8.44
CA LEU A 270 3.88 5.14 7.04
C LEU A 270 3.32 6.28 6.16
N ASN A 271 2.26 6.96 6.60
CA ASN A 271 1.69 8.11 5.90
C ASN A 271 2.71 9.25 5.76
N CYS A 272 3.52 9.52 6.79
CA CYS A 272 4.55 10.54 6.73
C CYS A 272 5.67 10.16 5.75
N LEU A 273 6.12 8.91 5.75
CA LEU A 273 7.19 8.44 4.84
C LEU A 273 6.71 8.28 3.39
N SER A 274 5.41 8.07 3.19
CA SER A 274 4.78 7.90 1.86
C SER A 274 4.21 9.21 1.29
N PHE A 275 4.47 10.34 1.95
CA PHE A 275 4.00 11.65 1.50
C PHE A 275 4.56 12.01 0.11
N ASP A 276 3.81 12.70 -0.74
CA ASP A 276 4.33 13.19 -2.02
C ASP A 276 5.24 14.41 -1.80
N PHE A 277 6.53 14.14 -1.62
CA PHE A 277 7.53 15.17 -1.36
C PHE A 277 7.85 16.04 -2.59
N ILE A 278 7.54 15.59 -3.81
CA ILE A 278 7.96 16.24 -5.06
C ILE A 278 6.78 16.99 -5.71
N GLY A 279 5.55 16.66 -5.35
CA GLY A 279 4.35 17.17 -6.03
C GLY A 279 4.13 16.50 -7.38
N SER A 280 4.74 15.33 -7.58
CA SER A 280 4.42 14.41 -8.67
C SER A 280 3.26 13.57 -8.16
N SER A 281 2.03 13.98 -8.48
CA SER A 281 0.87 13.11 -8.34
C SER A 281 1.25 11.80 -9.02
N ALA A 282 1.55 10.77 -8.23
CA ALA A 282 1.95 9.50 -8.78
C ALA A 282 0.77 9.06 -9.66
N ASP A 283 1.03 8.94 -10.96
CA ASP A 283 0.19 8.11 -11.80
C ASP A 283 0.15 6.75 -11.10
N GLU A 284 -1.03 6.20 -10.82
CA GLU A 284 -1.16 4.89 -10.16
C GLU A 284 -0.53 3.77 -11.00
N SER A 285 -0.10 4.07 -12.24
CA SER A 285 0.73 3.24 -13.10
C SER A 285 2.24 3.22 -12.78
N ALA A 286 2.70 4.05 -11.82
CA ALA A 286 4.13 4.18 -11.51
C ALA A 286 4.72 2.91 -10.85
N ASP A 287 5.91 2.52 -11.30
CA ASP A 287 6.67 1.35 -10.81
C ASP A 287 6.75 1.34 -9.26
N ASP A 288 6.24 0.28 -8.61
CA ASP A 288 6.30 0.03 -7.16
C ASP A 288 7.73 -0.25 -6.66
N LEU A 289 8.76 0.28 -7.34
CA LEU A 289 10.17 0.24 -6.96
C LEU A 289 10.81 1.64 -6.89
N CYS A 290 10.03 2.73 -7.00
CA CYS A 290 10.53 4.11 -7.00
C CYS A 290 11.18 4.60 -5.69
N THR A 291 12.33 5.28 -5.75
CA THR A 291 12.94 5.89 -4.56
C THR A 291 12.15 7.10 -4.05
N VAL A 292 12.08 7.27 -2.73
CA VAL A 292 11.41 8.41 -2.07
C VAL A 292 12.40 9.57 -1.88
N GLN A 293 12.00 10.79 -2.28
CA GLN A 293 12.83 12.00 -2.18
C GLN A 293 12.52 12.81 -0.92
N ILE A 294 12.96 12.30 0.23
CA ILE A 294 12.79 12.96 1.52
C ILE A 294 13.60 14.29 1.58
N PRO A 295 13.06 15.37 2.19
CA PRO A 295 13.78 16.60 2.44
C PRO A 295 15.06 16.41 3.26
N THR A 296 16.11 17.17 2.93
CA THR A 296 17.41 17.10 3.62
C THR A 296 17.34 17.40 5.10
N THR A 297 16.36 18.20 5.54
CA THR A 297 16.12 18.50 6.95
C THR A 297 15.76 17.27 7.78
N TRP A 298 15.29 16.19 7.17
CA TRP A 298 14.94 14.93 7.85
C TRP A 298 16.12 13.96 7.95
N ARG A 299 17.25 14.24 7.30
CA ARG A 299 18.42 13.34 7.24
C ARG A 299 18.82 12.79 8.61
N THR A 300 18.72 13.59 9.67
CA THR A 300 19.04 13.18 11.04
C THR A 300 18.23 11.97 11.52
N ILE A 301 16.94 11.90 11.17
CA ILE A 301 16.04 10.80 11.56
C ILE A 301 16.58 9.44 11.08
N PHE A 302 17.16 9.43 9.88
CA PHE A 302 17.70 8.22 9.24
C PHE A 302 19.12 7.88 9.68
N LEU A 303 19.89 8.87 10.18
CA LEU A 303 21.26 8.64 10.65
C LEU A 303 21.32 8.11 12.09
N GLU A 304 20.24 8.28 12.85
CA GLU A 304 20.07 7.68 14.16
C GLU A 304 19.88 6.16 14.02
N SER A 305 20.86 5.35 14.45
CA SER A 305 20.80 3.89 14.36
C SER A 305 19.54 3.32 15.03
N GLU A 306 19.19 3.91 16.18
CA GLU A 306 18.03 3.54 16.98
C GLU A 306 16.71 3.61 16.21
N THR A 307 16.62 4.44 15.17
CA THR A 307 15.39 4.56 14.38
C THR A 307 15.14 3.27 13.59
N LEU A 308 16.14 2.73 12.87
CA LEU A 308 15.97 1.46 12.16
C LEU A 308 15.81 0.30 13.13
N ASP A 309 16.62 0.29 14.19
CA ASP A 309 16.56 -0.75 15.23
C ASP A 309 15.16 -0.85 15.85
N LEU A 310 14.52 0.30 16.13
CA LEU A 310 13.13 0.38 16.61
C LEU A 310 12.14 -0.39 15.72
N PHE A 311 12.17 -0.19 14.39
CA PHE A 311 11.20 -0.84 13.50
C PHE A 311 11.46 -2.34 13.33
N PHE A 312 12.74 -2.76 13.35
CA PHE A 312 13.07 -4.19 13.39
C PHE A 312 12.64 -4.83 14.71
N ASP A 313 12.83 -4.16 15.85
CA ASP A 313 12.38 -4.65 17.15
C ASP A 313 10.85 -4.73 17.24
N LEU A 314 10.15 -3.73 16.70
CA LEU A 314 8.69 -3.75 16.57
C LEU A 314 8.23 -4.93 15.70
N TYR A 315 8.86 -5.18 14.55
CA TYR A 315 8.53 -6.35 13.72
C TYR A 315 8.63 -7.67 14.50
N HIS A 316 9.71 -7.86 15.26
CA HIS A 316 9.91 -9.10 16.01
C HIS A 316 9.05 -9.23 17.28
N SER A 317 8.54 -8.11 17.81
CA SER A 317 7.81 -8.10 19.09
C SER A 317 6.29 -8.02 18.92
N LEU A 318 5.80 -7.68 17.73
CA LEU A 318 4.38 -7.42 17.46
C LEU A 318 3.69 -8.61 16.78
N PRO A 319 2.35 -8.75 16.93
CA PRO A 319 1.57 -9.75 16.21
C PRO A 319 1.47 -9.43 14.70
N PRO A 320 1.13 -10.42 13.84
CA PRO A 320 1.20 -10.33 12.38
C PRO A 320 0.63 -9.05 11.75
N LEU A 321 -0.59 -8.62 12.15
CA LEU A 321 -1.23 -7.41 11.62
C LEU A 321 -0.39 -6.14 11.87
N LEU A 322 0.26 -6.05 13.02
CA LEU A 322 1.05 -4.89 13.41
C LEU A 322 2.50 -5.02 12.92
N SER A 323 3.06 -6.22 12.92
CA SER A 323 4.40 -6.49 12.37
C SER A 323 4.44 -6.21 10.85
N GLN A 324 3.35 -6.45 10.13
CA GLN A 324 3.23 -6.12 8.71
C GLN A 324 3.37 -4.61 8.49
N LEU A 325 2.70 -3.79 9.31
CA LEU A 325 2.83 -2.32 9.23
C LEU A 325 4.24 -1.84 9.59
N ALA A 326 4.91 -2.51 10.53
CA ALA A 326 6.32 -2.22 10.85
C ALA A 326 7.23 -2.52 9.65
N LEU A 327 7.01 -3.65 8.95
CA LEU A 327 7.70 -3.95 7.70
C LEU A 327 7.38 -2.93 6.60
N SER A 328 6.13 -2.50 6.44
CA SER A 328 5.79 -1.45 5.46
C SER A 328 6.53 -0.14 5.75
N CYS A 329 6.74 0.21 7.02
CA CYS A 329 7.61 1.35 7.37
C CYS A 329 9.06 1.09 6.94
N LEU A 330 9.60 -0.11 7.19
CA LEU A 330 10.95 -0.52 6.76
C LEU A 330 11.12 -0.48 5.23
N VAL A 331 10.09 -0.86 4.47
CA VAL A 331 10.06 -0.72 3.00
C VAL A 331 10.27 0.74 2.59
N GLN A 332 9.61 1.69 3.27
CA GLN A 332 9.82 3.11 3.02
C GLN A 332 11.21 3.58 3.45
N PHE A 333 11.72 3.13 4.59
CA PHE A 333 13.10 3.41 5.04
C PHE A 333 14.16 2.92 4.02
N ALA A 334 13.98 1.74 3.43
CA ALA A 334 14.84 1.24 2.37
C ALA A 334 14.71 2.03 1.06
N SER A 335 13.55 2.65 0.83
CA SER A 335 13.25 3.42 -0.38
C SER A 335 13.78 4.85 -0.35
N VAL A 336 14.26 5.36 0.80
CA VAL A 336 14.83 6.70 0.93
C VAL A 336 16.04 6.86 0.02
N ARG A 337 15.95 7.78 -0.95
CA ARG A 337 16.97 7.93 -2.00
C ARG A 337 18.36 8.08 -1.39
N ARG A 338 19.27 7.20 -1.80
CA ARG A 338 20.65 7.15 -1.31
C ARG A 338 21.45 8.46 -1.38
N SER A 339 21.08 9.38 -2.28
CA SER A 339 21.72 10.70 -2.42
C SER A 339 21.44 11.64 -1.25
N LEU A 340 20.52 11.28 -0.35
CA LEU A 340 20.31 11.98 0.92
C LEU A 340 21.56 11.91 1.82
N PHE A 341 22.36 10.84 1.69
CA PHE A 341 23.49 10.52 2.57
C PHE A 341 24.84 10.80 1.91
N SER A 342 25.83 11.22 2.72
CA SER A 342 27.24 11.21 2.30
C SER A 342 27.75 9.77 2.14
N ASN A 343 28.89 9.55 1.47
CA ASN A 343 29.39 8.18 1.25
C ASN A 343 29.60 7.38 2.55
N PRO A 344 30.23 7.93 3.61
CA PRO A 344 30.39 7.20 4.88
C PRO A 344 29.07 6.92 5.58
N GLU A 345 28.17 7.91 5.61
CA GLU A 345 26.84 7.74 6.20
C GLU A 345 26.02 6.70 5.47
N ARG A 346 26.11 6.67 4.14
CA ARG A 346 25.41 5.72 3.29
C ARG A 346 25.88 4.30 3.57
N ALA A 347 27.19 4.09 3.70
CA ALA A 347 27.75 2.79 4.06
C ALA A 347 27.23 2.32 5.43
N LYS A 348 27.21 3.22 6.43
CA LYS A 348 26.67 2.93 7.76
C LYS A 348 25.17 2.59 7.71
N TYR A 349 24.37 3.40 7.04
CA TYR A 349 22.92 3.18 6.93
C TYR A 349 22.59 1.87 6.18
N LEU A 350 23.31 1.58 5.09
CA LEU A 350 23.18 0.33 4.37
C LEU A 350 23.58 -0.88 5.23
N GLY A 351 24.66 -0.77 6.01
CA GLY A 351 25.06 -1.81 6.96
C GLY A 351 23.95 -2.13 7.97
N ASN A 352 23.28 -1.10 8.51
CA ASN A 352 22.15 -1.28 9.41
C ASN A 352 20.94 -1.97 8.74
N LEU A 353 20.62 -1.61 7.49
CA LEU A 353 19.56 -2.30 6.73
C LEU A 353 19.89 -3.78 6.51
N ILE A 354 21.13 -4.09 6.11
CA ILE A 354 21.59 -5.47 5.86
C ILE A 354 21.61 -6.29 7.15
N LYS A 355 22.03 -5.71 8.27
CA LYS A 355 21.94 -6.35 9.59
C LYS A 355 20.49 -6.70 9.95
N GLY A 356 19.55 -5.82 9.64
CA GLY A 356 18.12 -6.08 9.82
C GLY A 356 17.59 -7.20 8.92
N VAL A 357 17.98 -7.20 7.62
CA VAL A 357 17.68 -8.33 6.69
C VAL A 357 18.15 -9.65 7.28
N LYS A 358 19.41 -9.69 7.75
CA LYS A 358 20.02 -10.88 8.35
C LYS A 358 19.18 -11.40 9.51
N ARG A 359 18.83 -10.51 10.45
CA ARG A 359 18.03 -10.85 11.64
C ARG A 359 16.66 -11.43 11.30
N VAL A 360 15.99 -10.88 10.28
CA VAL A 360 14.69 -11.40 9.82
C VAL A 360 14.84 -12.79 9.19
N LEU A 361 15.89 -13.01 8.39
CA LEU A 361 16.14 -14.30 7.72
C LEU A 361 16.66 -15.39 8.68
N GLU A 362 17.38 -15.03 9.74
CA GLU A 362 17.82 -15.96 10.79
C GLU A 362 16.66 -16.41 11.70
N ASN A 363 15.59 -15.59 11.80
CA ASN A 363 14.37 -15.94 12.52
C ASN A 363 13.11 -15.76 11.64
N PRO A 364 12.87 -16.68 10.69
CA PRO A 364 11.83 -16.53 9.67
C PRO A 364 10.41 -16.81 10.18
N GLN A 365 10.19 -17.00 11.49
CA GLN A 365 8.87 -17.32 12.04
C GLN A 365 7.79 -16.29 11.66
N GLY A 366 8.15 -15.01 11.61
CA GLY A 366 7.22 -13.95 11.20
C GLY A 366 6.86 -13.99 9.71
N LEU A 367 7.64 -14.67 8.87
CA LEU A 367 7.43 -14.78 7.42
C LEU A 367 6.46 -15.90 7.03
N SER A 368 5.95 -16.68 8.00
CA SER A 368 4.83 -17.60 7.75
C SER A 368 3.49 -16.89 7.60
N ASP A 369 3.42 -15.59 7.90
CA ASP A 369 2.28 -14.74 7.61
C ASP A 369 2.41 -14.15 6.18
N PRO A 370 1.40 -14.29 5.31
CA PRO A 370 1.46 -13.80 3.92
C PRO A 370 1.71 -12.29 3.80
N GLY A 371 1.19 -11.49 4.73
CA GLY A 371 1.34 -10.03 4.74
C GLY A 371 2.78 -9.63 5.05
N ASN A 372 3.35 -10.19 6.12
CA ASN A 372 4.76 -10.00 6.45
C ASN A 372 5.70 -10.48 5.33
N TYR A 373 5.40 -11.65 4.77
CA TYR A 373 6.18 -12.21 3.67
C TYR A 373 6.20 -11.28 2.45
N HIS A 374 5.03 -10.76 2.06
CA HIS A 374 4.91 -9.83 0.94
C HIS A 374 5.72 -8.55 1.16
N GLU A 375 5.55 -7.92 2.33
CA GLU A 375 6.27 -6.68 2.66
C GLU A 375 7.78 -6.91 2.76
N PHE A 376 8.23 -8.09 3.22
CA PHE A 376 9.65 -8.42 3.24
C PHE A 376 10.22 -8.63 1.83
N CYS A 377 9.49 -9.29 0.92
CA CYS A 377 9.86 -9.39 -0.49
C CYS A 377 10.01 -7.99 -1.13
N ARG A 378 9.05 -7.10 -0.87
CA ARG A 378 9.11 -5.68 -1.28
C ARG A 378 10.34 -4.99 -0.72
N PHE A 379 10.62 -5.16 0.57
CA PHE A 379 11.78 -4.56 1.24
C PHE A 379 13.10 -4.94 0.57
N LEU A 380 13.31 -6.22 0.24
CA LEU A 380 14.52 -6.68 -0.45
C LEU A 380 14.66 -6.05 -1.84
N ALA A 381 13.57 -6.02 -2.63
CA ALA A 381 13.59 -5.43 -3.97
C ALA A 381 13.84 -3.91 -3.94
N ARG A 382 13.27 -3.19 -2.97
CA ARG A 382 13.52 -1.76 -2.75
C ARG A 382 14.97 -1.48 -2.35
N LEU A 383 15.53 -2.29 -1.44
CA LEU A 383 16.92 -2.19 -1.01
C LEU A 383 17.86 -2.26 -2.22
N LYS A 384 17.72 -3.28 -3.07
CA LYS A 384 18.57 -3.40 -4.26
C LYS A 384 18.32 -2.31 -5.31
N THR A 385 17.09 -1.85 -5.45
CA THR A 385 16.78 -0.78 -6.40
C THR A 385 17.46 0.52 -6.03
N ASN A 386 17.57 0.80 -4.74
CA ASN A 386 18.15 2.03 -4.24
C ASN A 386 19.69 1.98 -4.15
N TYR A 387 20.26 0.87 -3.69
CA TYR A 387 21.70 0.73 -3.45
C TYR A 387 22.43 -0.06 -4.56
N GLN A 388 23.66 0.36 -4.87
CA GLN A 388 24.45 -0.31 -5.91
C GLN A 388 25.03 -1.63 -5.40
N LEU A 389 25.18 -2.61 -6.29
CA LEU A 389 25.80 -3.89 -5.96
C LEU A 389 27.21 -3.71 -5.38
N GLY A 390 28.01 -2.80 -5.95
CA GLY A 390 29.35 -2.48 -5.43
C GLY A 390 29.39 -1.95 -3.99
N GLU A 391 28.27 -1.43 -3.48
CA GLU A 391 28.15 -1.00 -2.08
C GLU A 391 27.65 -2.13 -1.17
N LEU A 392 26.85 -3.04 -1.71
CA LEU A 392 26.36 -4.21 -0.97
C LEU A 392 27.52 -5.15 -0.65
N VAL A 393 28.37 -5.45 -1.64
CA VAL A 393 29.47 -6.42 -1.49
C VAL A 393 30.54 -6.02 -0.47
N VAL A 394 30.62 -4.73 -0.12
CA VAL A 394 31.58 -4.23 0.88
C VAL A 394 31.01 -4.19 2.30
N VAL A 395 29.72 -4.53 2.48
CA VAL A 395 29.13 -4.67 3.81
C VAL A 395 29.62 -5.97 4.45
N GLU A 396 30.09 -5.90 5.70
CA GLU A 396 30.67 -7.02 6.44
C GLU A 396 29.81 -8.30 6.40
N ASP A 397 28.50 -8.16 6.62
CA ASP A 397 27.55 -9.28 6.66
C ASP A 397 27.08 -9.76 5.27
N TYR A 398 27.52 -9.14 4.17
CA TYR A 398 26.99 -9.42 2.83
C TYR A 398 27.08 -10.90 2.41
N PRO A 399 28.23 -11.61 2.56
CA PRO A 399 28.36 -12.99 2.11
C PRO A 399 27.33 -13.94 2.73
N GLU A 400 27.02 -13.72 4.02
CA GLU A 400 26.04 -14.51 4.74
C GLU A 400 24.61 -14.11 4.36
N VAL A 401 24.35 -12.81 4.23
CA VAL A 401 23.02 -12.31 3.87
C VAL A 401 22.62 -12.72 2.46
N ILE A 402 23.50 -12.67 1.48
CA ILE A 402 23.16 -13.11 0.11
C ILE A 402 22.87 -14.60 0.05
N ARG A 403 23.57 -15.42 0.85
CA ARG A 403 23.28 -16.86 1.02
C ARG A 403 21.89 -17.08 1.62
N LEU A 404 21.54 -16.33 2.66
CA LEU A 404 20.20 -16.40 3.28
C LEU A 404 19.10 -15.95 2.32
N ILE A 405 19.32 -14.87 1.55
CA ILE A 405 18.37 -14.39 0.53
C ILE A 405 18.20 -15.44 -0.58
N ALA A 406 19.28 -16.11 -1.01
CA ALA A 406 19.21 -17.19 -2.00
C ALA A 406 18.37 -18.35 -1.49
N ASN A 407 18.65 -18.84 -0.28
CA ASN A 407 17.88 -19.92 0.34
C ASN A 407 16.40 -19.54 0.49
N PHE A 408 16.12 -18.33 0.98
CA PHE A 408 14.77 -17.79 1.08
C PHE A 408 14.08 -17.78 -0.28
N THR A 409 14.74 -17.24 -1.31
CA THR A 409 14.17 -17.19 -2.68
C THR A 409 13.88 -18.58 -3.23
N ILE A 410 14.78 -19.55 -3.04
CA ILE A 410 14.60 -20.92 -3.51
C ILE A 410 13.38 -21.56 -2.83
N THR A 411 13.26 -21.44 -1.51
CA THR A 411 12.11 -21.95 -0.75
C THR A 411 10.81 -21.26 -1.18
N SER A 412 10.85 -19.94 -1.39
CA SER A 412 9.75 -19.13 -1.88
C SER A 412 9.24 -19.56 -3.26
N LEU A 413 10.14 -19.90 -4.18
CA LEU A 413 9.79 -20.35 -5.53
C LEU A 413 9.16 -21.75 -5.53
N GLN A 414 9.56 -22.61 -4.58
CA GLN A 414 8.98 -23.94 -4.40
C GLN A 414 7.57 -23.87 -3.78
N HIS A 415 7.29 -22.89 -2.93
CA HIS A 415 5.99 -22.69 -2.28
C HIS A 415 5.20 -21.54 -2.93
N TRP A 416 5.03 -21.62 -4.26
CA TRP A 416 4.43 -20.55 -5.07
C TRP A 416 2.97 -20.22 -4.69
N GLU A 417 2.23 -21.18 -4.14
CA GLU A 417 0.83 -21.02 -3.69
C GLU A 417 0.71 -20.01 -2.53
N PHE A 418 1.77 -19.84 -1.74
CA PHE A 418 1.72 -19.07 -0.50
C PHE A 418 1.56 -17.56 -0.73
N ALA A 419 2.14 -17.01 -1.81
CA ALA A 419 2.01 -15.59 -2.15
C ALA A 419 2.46 -15.30 -3.60
N PRO A 420 1.58 -15.53 -4.61
CA PRO A 420 1.95 -15.43 -6.02
C PRO A 420 2.42 -14.02 -6.44
N ASN A 421 1.80 -12.97 -5.88
CA ASN A 421 2.14 -11.57 -6.18
C ASN A 421 3.50 -11.13 -5.60
N SER A 422 4.10 -11.92 -4.72
CA SER A 422 5.37 -11.58 -4.07
C SER A 422 6.60 -12.07 -4.85
N VAL A 423 6.43 -13.11 -5.68
CA VAL A 423 7.51 -13.73 -6.46
C VAL A 423 8.19 -12.72 -7.39
N HIS A 424 7.40 -11.83 -7.98
CA HIS A 424 7.90 -10.77 -8.86
C HIS A 424 8.98 -9.91 -8.20
N TYR A 425 8.85 -9.55 -6.91
CA TYR A 425 9.85 -8.74 -6.21
C TYR A 425 11.18 -9.49 -6.05
N LEU A 426 11.12 -10.79 -5.77
CA LEU A 426 12.32 -11.62 -5.65
C LEU A 426 13.01 -11.80 -6.99
N LEU A 427 12.27 -12.08 -8.07
CA LEU A 427 12.84 -12.17 -9.40
C LEU A 427 13.43 -10.82 -9.85
N THR A 428 12.75 -9.71 -9.56
CA THR A 428 13.27 -8.36 -9.82
C THR A 428 14.57 -8.09 -9.05
N LEU A 429 14.64 -8.51 -7.79
CA LEU A 429 15.86 -8.42 -6.98
C LEU A 429 17.01 -9.13 -7.69
N TRP A 430 16.85 -10.41 -8.06
CA TRP A 430 17.90 -11.18 -8.72
C TRP A 430 18.26 -10.63 -10.10
N GLN A 431 17.27 -10.25 -10.91
CA GLN A 431 17.47 -9.60 -12.20
C GLN A 431 18.34 -8.36 -12.05
N ARG A 432 18.00 -7.46 -11.12
CA ARG A 432 18.76 -6.22 -10.87
C ARG A 432 20.12 -6.48 -10.24
N MET A 433 20.29 -7.53 -9.43
CA MET A 433 21.59 -7.97 -8.92
C MET A 433 22.51 -8.40 -10.06
N VAL A 434 22.09 -9.37 -10.88
CA VAL A 434 22.88 -9.91 -11.99
C VAL A 434 23.17 -8.84 -13.04
N ALA A 435 22.18 -8.04 -13.44
CA ALA A 435 22.39 -6.95 -14.40
C ALA A 435 23.40 -5.89 -13.91
N SER A 436 23.66 -5.80 -12.60
CA SER A 436 24.64 -4.87 -12.03
C SER A 436 26.07 -5.41 -12.04
N VAL A 437 26.29 -6.72 -12.25
CA VAL A 437 27.62 -7.37 -12.17
C VAL A 437 28.67 -6.71 -13.07
N PRO A 438 28.40 -6.41 -14.35
CA PRO A 438 29.40 -5.78 -15.23
C PRO A 438 29.88 -4.40 -14.76
N PHE A 439 29.13 -3.76 -13.86
CA PHE A 439 29.42 -2.42 -13.34
C PHE A 439 30.09 -2.44 -11.95
N VAL A 440 30.28 -3.62 -11.36
CA VAL A 440 30.96 -3.76 -10.07
C VAL A 440 32.46 -3.56 -10.27
N LYS A 441 33.00 -2.56 -9.56
CA LYS A 441 34.45 -2.26 -9.53
C LYS A 441 35.13 -2.73 -8.25
N SER A 442 34.37 -3.26 -7.30
CA SER A 442 34.88 -3.77 -6.02
C SER A 442 35.69 -5.04 -6.25
N THR A 443 36.70 -5.26 -5.42
CA THR A 443 37.46 -6.52 -5.36
C THR A 443 36.73 -7.62 -4.59
N GLU A 444 35.74 -7.24 -3.78
CA GLU A 444 34.95 -8.20 -2.98
C GLU A 444 34.05 -9.08 -3.87
N PRO A 445 33.95 -10.38 -3.58
CA PRO A 445 33.17 -11.31 -4.39
C PRO A 445 31.67 -11.04 -4.26
N HIS A 446 30.97 -10.92 -5.39
CA HIS A 446 29.51 -10.75 -5.40
C HIS A 446 28.73 -12.06 -5.17
N LEU A 447 29.36 -13.23 -5.31
CA LEU A 447 28.75 -14.56 -5.10
C LEU A 447 27.53 -14.90 -5.97
N LEU A 448 27.11 -14.01 -6.86
CA LEU A 448 25.98 -14.23 -7.78
C LEU A 448 26.19 -15.41 -8.73
N ASP A 449 27.44 -15.71 -9.13
CA ASP A 449 27.77 -16.88 -9.98
C ASP A 449 27.52 -18.22 -9.28
N THR A 450 27.40 -18.20 -7.94
CA THR A 450 27.05 -19.37 -7.14
C THR A 450 25.54 -19.48 -6.97
N TYR A 451 24.86 -18.38 -6.63
CA TYR A 451 23.45 -18.43 -6.22
C TYR A 451 22.44 -18.19 -7.35
N ALA A 452 22.76 -17.37 -8.36
CA ALA A 452 21.87 -17.15 -9.50
C ALA A 452 21.49 -18.45 -10.25
N PRO A 453 22.43 -19.40 -10.49
CA PRO A 453 22.08 -20.69 -11.11
C PRO A 453 21.10 -21.51 -10.26
N GLU A 454 21.27 -21.52 -8.94
CA GLU A 454 20.39 -22.25 -8.02
C GLU A 454 18.99 -21.65 -8.00
N VAL A 455 18.86 -20.31 -8.03
CA VAL A 455 17.58 -19.62 -8.16
C VAL A 455 16.91 -19.91 -9.50
N THR A 456 17.67 -19.88 -10.61
CA THR A 456 17.16 -20.24 -11.93
C THR A 456 16.66 -21.68 -11.96
N LYS A 457 17.43 -22.61 -11.40
CA LYS A 457 17.04 -24.02 -11.28
C LYS A 457 15.77 -24.20 -10.45
N ALA A 458 15.68 -23.53 -9.31
CA ALA A 458 14.51 -23.61 -8.44
C ALA A 458 13.25 -23.10 -9.13
N TYR A 459 13.33 -21.99 -9.88
CA TYR A 459 12.20 -21.46 -10.64
C TYR A 459 11.70 -22.45 -11.70
N ILE A 460 12.61 -22.94 -12.55
CA ILE A 460 12.27 -23.89 -13.63
C ILE A 460 11.65 -25.16 -13.04
N THR A 461 12.30 -25.72 -12.02
CA THR A 461 11.84 -26.97 -11.39
C THR A 461 10.48 -26.79 -10.74
N SER A 462 10.24 -25.68 -10.02
CA SER A 462 8.95 -25.46 -9.36
C SER A 462 7.81 -25.23 -10.35
N ARG A 463 8.08 -24.60 -11.50
CA ARG A 463 7.08 -24.47 -12.57
C ARG A 463 6.73 -25.82 -13.19
N LEU A 464 7.71 -26.68 -13.46
CA LEU A 464 7.44 -28.05 -13.95
C LEU A 464 6.65 -28.88 -12.93
N GLU A 465 7.05 -28.85 -11.67
CA GLU A 465 6.35 -29.58 -10.59
C GLU A 465 4.91 -29.07 -10.40
N SER A 466 4.67 -27.77 -10.60
CA SER A 466 3.34 -27.17 -10.45
C SER A 466 2.31 -27.72 -11.43
N VAL A 467 2.72 -28.15 -12.63
CA VAL A 467 1.81 -28.74 -13.63
C VAL A 467 1.11 -29.97 -13.08
N SER A 468 1.84 -30.81 -12.36
CA SER A 468 1.29 -32.03 -11.74
C SER A 468 0.21 -31.72 -10.70
N VAL A 469 0.36 -30.60 -9.97
CA VAL A 469 -0.58 -30.13 -8.94
C VAL A 469 -1.82 -29.52 -9.61
N VAL A 470 -1.62 -28.61 -10.57
CA VAL A 470 -2.69 -27.91 -11.30
C VAL A 470 -3.61 -28.91 -11.99
N VAL A 471 -3.05 -29.88 -12.71
CA VAL A 471 -3.82 -30.89 -13.43
C VAL A 471 -4.56 -31.83 -12.47
N ARG A 472 -3.91 -32.28 -11.39
CA ARG A 472 -4.52 -33.19 -10.42
C ARG A 472 -5.66 -32.56 -9.64
N ASP A 473 -5.47 -31.32 -9.19
CA ASP A 473 -6.39 -30.63 -8.28
C ASP A 473 -7.39 -29.74 -9.05
N GLY A 474 -7.28 -29.69 -10.38
CA GLY A 474 -8.21 -28.96 -11.26
C GLY A 474 -8.15 -27.44 -11.07
N LEU A 475 -6.96 -26.91 -10.78
CA LEU A 475 -6.73 -25.48 -10.58
C LEU A 475 -6.67 -24.75 -11.93
N ASP A 476 -6.87 -23.42 -11.89
CA ASP A 476 -6.66 -22.57 -13.07
C ASP A 476 -5.20 -22.70 -13.56
N ASP A 477 -5.01 -22.77 -14.88
CA ASP A 477 -3.67 -22.90 -15.46
C ASP A 477 -2.89 -21.59 -15.24
N PRO A 478 -1.77 -21.58 -14.49
CA PRO A 478 -0.96 -20.38 -14.31
C PRO A 478 -0.41 -19.83 -15.64
N LEU A 479 -0.42 -20.61 -16.72
CA LEU A 479 -0.06 -20.17 -18.07
C LEU A 479 -1.12 -19.28 -18.74
N ASP A 480 -2.36 -19.27 -18.26
CA ASP A 480 -3.43 -18.43 -18.82
C ASP A 480 -3.15 -16.93 -18.57
N ASP A 481 -2.45 -16.59 -17.48
CA ASP A 481 -1.93 -15.24 -17.24
C ASP A 481 -0.62 -14.99 -18.00
N THR A 482 -0.75 -14.93 -19.32
CA THR A 482 0.37 -14.70 -20.25
C THR A 482 1.19 -13.45 -19.94
N ALA A 483 0.57 -12.40 -19.37
CA ALA A 483 1.26 -11.16 -19.04
C ALA A 483 2.24 -11.37 -17.87
N THR A 484 1.77 -11.98 -16.78
CA THR A 484 2.61 -12.30 -15.62
C THR A 484 3.70 -13.30 -15.97
N VAL A 485 3.37 -14.34 -16.75
CA VAL A 485 4.35 -15.34 -17.21
C VAL A 485 5.45 -14.68 -18.04
N PHE A 486 5.08 -13.86 -19.04
CA PHE A 486 6.07 -13.18 -19.88
C PHE A 486 6.99 -12.26 -19.07
N GLN A 487 6.43 -11.52 -18.11
CA GLN A 487 7.20 -10.68 -17.22
C GLN A 487 8.20 -11.49 -16.37
N GLN A 488 7.78 -12.59 -15.77
CA GLN A 488 8.66 -13.44 -14.95
C GLN A 488 9.76 -14.08 -15.79
N LEU A 489 9.45 -14.54 -17.01
CA LEU A 489 10.42 -15.11 -17.95
C LEU A 489 11.46 -14.07 -18.40
N GLU A 490 11.07 -12.82 -18.66
CA GLU A 490 12.01 -11.74 -18.99
C GLU A 490 13.01 -11.50 -17.84
N GLN A 491 12.52 -11.51 -16.60
CA GLN A 491 13.35 -11.38 -15.41
C GLN A 491 14.32 -12.56 -15.29
N LEU A 492 13.80 -13.77 -15.38
CA LEU A 492 14.57 -15.01 -15.29
C LEU A 492 15.64 -15.10 -16.38
N CYS A 493 15.32 -14.66 -17.61
CA CYS A 493 16.27 -14.64 -18.74
C CYS A 493 17.53 -13.83 -18.42
N THR A 494 17.42 -12.77 -17.62
CA THR A 494 18.59 -12.00 -17.19
C THR A 494 19.37 -12.76 -16.12
N VAL A 495 18.68 -13.40 -15.17
CA VAL A 495 19.29 -14.18 -14.09
C VAL A 495 20.06 -15.39 -14.64
N SER A 496 19.46 -16.14 -15.56
CA SER A 496 20.04 -17.35 -16.16
C SER A 496 21.29 -17.06 -16.99
N ARG A 497 21.41 -15.84 -17.54
CA ARG A 497 22.60 -15.37 -18.28
C ARG A 497 23.82 -15.11 -17.40
N CYS A 498 23.67 -15.04 -16.07
CA CYS A 498 24.81 -14.93 -15.15
C CYS A 498 25.79 -16.09 -15.38
N GLU A 499 25.26 -17.31 -15.52
CA GLU A 499 26.01 -18.53 -15.78
C GLU A 499 25.31 -19.32 -16.90
N TYR A 500 25.37 -18.77 -18.11
CA TYR A 500 24.63 -19.27 -19.26
C TYR A 500 24.86 -20.76 -19.54
N GLU A 501 26.10 -21.24 -19.43
CA GLU A 501 26.45 -22.64 -19.68
C GLU A 501 25.75 -23.61 -18.71
N LYS A 502 25.73 -23.28 -17.41
CA LYS A 502 25.06 -24.08 -16.38
C LYS A 502 23.55 -24.08 -16.60
N SER A 503 22.97 -22.91 -16.86
CA SER A 503 21.54 -22.75 -17.13
C SER A 503 21.09 -23.54 -18.36
N CYS A 504 21.83 -23.45 -19.47
CA CYS A 504 21.53 -24.21 -20.69
C CYS A 504 21.68 -25.71 -20.50
N THR A 505 22.73 -26.15 -19.80
CA THR A 505 22.93 -27.58 -19.51
C THR A 505 21.76 -28.15 -18.72
N LEU A 506 21.26 -27.42 -17.72
CA LEU A 506 20.08 -27.79 -16.95
C LEU A 506 18.83 -27.90 -17.84
N LEU A 507 18.55 -26.87 -18.65
CA LEU A 507 17.39 -26.86 -19.55
C LEU A 507 17.41 -28.03 -20.54
N VAL A 508 18.56 -28.32 -21.14
CA VAL A 508 18.71 -29.47 -22.06
C VAL A 508 18.47 -30.79 -21.33
N GLN A 509 19.02 -30.96 -20.12
CA GLN A 509 18.81 -32.17 -19.33
C GLN A 509 17.34 -32.40 -18.96
N LEU A 510 16.65 -31.35 -18.50
CA LEU A 510 15.22 -31.42 -18.18
C LEU A 510 14.39 -31.70 -19.43
N PHE A 511 14.72 -31.04 -20.55
CA PHE A 511 14.04 -31.27 -21.83
C PHE A 511 14.17 -32.72 -22.30
N ASP A 512 15.38 -33.26 -22.30
CA ASP A 512 15.63 -34.65 -22.68
C ASP A 512 14.90 -35.63 -21.73
N GLN A 513 14.84 -35.32 -20.44
CA GLN A 513 14.15 -36.14 -19.45
C GLN A 513 12.63 -36.19 -19.70
N SER A 514 11.97 -35.03 -19.85
CA SER A 514 10.52 -35.01 -20.08
C SER A 514 10.16 -35.54 -21.47
N ALA A 515 10.99 -35.29 -22.49
CA ALA A 515 10.80 -35.89 -23.82
C ALA A 515 10.85 -37.42 -23.78
N GLN A 516 11.78 -38.00 -23.01
CA GLN A 516 11.85 -39.46 -22.80
C GLN A 516 10.64 -39.99 -22.01
N ASN A 517 10.16 -39.25 -21.00
CA ASN A 517 9.00 -39.65 -20.21
C ASN A 517 7.71 -39.62 -21.06
N TYR A 518 7.53 -38.58 -21.87
CA TYR A 518 6.41 -38.47 -22.81
C TYR A 518 6.42 -39.63 -23.83
N GLN A 519 7.58 -39.96 -24.40
CA GLN A 519 7.72 -41.12 -25.30
C GLN A 519 7.34 -42.44 -24.62
N LYS A 520 7.74 -42.65 -23.35
CA LYS A 520 7.40 -43.87 -22.60
C LYS A 520 5.89 -44.00 -22.38
N ILE A 521 5.19 -42.90 -22.10
CA ILE A 521 3.74 -42.90 -21.89
C ILE A 521 2.99 -43.18 -23.20
N LEU A 522 3.41 -42.58 -24.32
CA LEU A 522 2.85 -42.88 -25.63
C LEU A 522 2.98 -44.36 -26.04
N HIS A 523 4.03 -45.04 -25.56
CA HIS A 523 4.28 -46.45 -25.83
C HIS A 523 3.68 -47.41 -24.78
N SER A 524 3.01 -46.91 -23.73
CA SER A 524 2.41 -47.71 -22.66
C SER A 524 0.88 -47.50 -22.59
N PRO A 525 0.07 -48.39 -23.20
CA PRO A 525 -1.38 -48.22 -23.33
C PRO A 525 -2.20 -48.41 -22.03
N THR A 526 -1.54 -48.60 -20.88
CA THR A 526 -2.16 -48.84 -19.55
C THR A 526 -1.73 -47.80 -18.51
N GLY A 527 -1.52 -46.54 -18.91
CA GLY A 527 -1.17 -45.43 -18.01
C GLY A 527 -2.40 -44.82 -17.32
N ASN A 528 -2.18 -44.13 -16.20
CA ASN A 528 -3.22 -43.39 -15.49
C ASN A 528 -3.73 -42.25 -16.41
N PRO A 529 -5.05 -42.01 -16.57
CA PRO A 529 -5.57 -40.97 -17.45
C PRO A 529 -5.06 -39.55 -17.16
N MET A 530 -4.49 -39.32 -15.96
CA MET A 530 -3.88 -38.05 -15.56
C MET A 530 -2.43 -37.88 -16.02
N ASP A 531 -1.74 -38.94 -16.48
CA ASP A 531 -0.31 -38.88 -16.82
C ASP A 531 -0.07 -38.12 -18.13
N LEU A 532 -0.98 -38.24 -19.11
CA LEU A 532 -0.85 -37.59 -20.42
C LEU A 532 -1.01 -36.06 -20.32
N PRO A 533 -2.05 -35.50 -19.65
CA PRO A 533 -2.18 -34.05 -19.52
C PRO A 533 -1.06 -33.40 -18.69
N ILE A 534 -0.53 -34.09 -17.66
CA ILE A 534 0.60 -33.59 -16.87
C ILE A 534 1.84 -33.44 -17.76
N GLN A 535 2.17 -34.46 -18.56
CA GLN A 535 3.34 -34.39 -19.44
C GLN A 535 3.16 -33.39 -20.58
N GLU A 536 1.95 -33.20 -21.10
CA GLU A 536 1.66 -32.15 -22.08
C GLU A 536 1.85 -30.74 -21.49
N GLY A 537 1.44 -30.51 -20.25
CA GLY A 537 1.67 -29.26 -19.54
C GLY A 537 3.14 -29.00 -19.23
N GLU A 538 3.88 -30.02 -18.77
CA GLU A 538 5.34 -29.91 -18.53
C GLU A 538 6.07 -29.57 -19.82
N PHE A 539 5.68 -30.20 -20.95
CA PHE A 539 6.28 -29.91 -22.24
C PHE A 539 5.98 -28.48 -22.72
N LYS A 540 4.75 -27.98 -22.52
CA LYS A 540 4.40 -26.57 -22.81
C LYS A 540 5.25 -25.60 -21.98
N GLN A 541 5.40 -25.86 -20.68
CA GLN A 541 6.21 -25.05 -19.77
C GLN A 541 7.68 -25.00 -20.22
N MET A 542 8.27 -26.14 -20.57
CA MET A 542 9.65 -26.18 -21.05
C MET A 542 9.85 -25.46 -22.38
N VAL A 543 8.88 -25.53 -23.30
CA VAL A 543 8.95 -24.79 -24.57
C VAL A 543 8.91 -23.27 -24.34
N LEU A 544 8.25 -22.81 -23.28
CA LEU A 544 8.24 -21.39 -22.90
C LEU A 544 9.56 -20.95 -22.25
N GLU A 545 10.25 -21.86 -21.54
CA GLU A 545 11.49 -21.58 -20.81
C GLU A 545 12.77 -21.76 -21.65
N TYR A 546 12.69 -22.51 -22.76
CA TYR A 546 13.76 -22.72 -23.73
C TYR A 546 13.86 -21.55 -24.73
#